data_AF-A0A350DPH5-F1
#
_entry.id   AF-A0A350DPH5-F1
#
_cell.length_a   1.000
_cell.length_b   1.000
_cell.length_c   1.000
_cell.angle_alpha   90.00
_cell.angle_beta   90.00
_cell.angle_gamma   90.00
#
_symmetry.space_group_name_H-M   'P 1'
#
loop_
_entity.id
_entity.type
_entity.pdbx_description
1 polymer ?
#
loop_
_entity_poly.entity_id
_entity_poly.type
_entity_poly.pdbx_seq_one_letter_code
_entity_poly.pdbx_strand_id
1 'polypeptide(L)'
;MSSSNVSTAKQPTAFYSPLIFKNSLLKLSLGVTCVLSLSACQPSPTDDTANNNDNKAQDSSYLQNITPERAQTIEALAGVPMQQLASFDAQEIKQGGDTGISITTSESYSKPSSNITASRKGSFFIGNAFFRQPWVVAPASTDSRDGLGALFNVAACQSCHIKDGRGHA
;
A
#
# COMPACT_ATOMS: atom_id res chain seq x y z
N MET A 1 -38.08 -45.01 23.48
CA MET A 1 -38.91 -44.74 24.68
C MET A 1 -37.97 -44.39 25.84
N SER A 2 -38.34 -43.37 26.62
CA SER A 2 -37.61 -42.72 27.74
C SER A 2 -36.38 -41.89 27.34
N SER A 3 -36.40 -40.56 27.29
CA SER A 3 -36.86 -39.50 28.22
C SER A 3 -36.08 -39.46 29.54
N SER A 4 -35.24 -38.43 29.72
CA SER A 4 -35.31 -37.47 30.84
C SER A 4 -34.27 -36.34 30.68
N ASN A 5 -34.78 -35.12 30.56
CA ASN A 5 -34.07 -33.84 30.70
C ASN A 5 -33.78 -33.57 32.19
N VAL A 6 -32.65 -32.92 32.52
CA VAL A 6 -32.60 -31.93 33.61
C VAL A 6 -31.67 -30.78 33.19
N SER A 7 -32.30 -29.64 32.96
CA SER A 7 -31.69 -28.33 32.84
C SER A 7 -31.45 -27.77 34.26
N THR A 8 -30.26 -27.25 34.55
CA THR A 8 -30.06 -26.33 35.68
C THR A 8 -29.15 -25.19 35.25
N ALA A 9 -29.79 -24.07 34.96
CA ALA A 9 -29.18 -22.76 34.81
C ALA A 9 -28.68 -22.24 36.17
N LYS A 10 -27.48 -21.65 36.20
CA LYS A 10 -27.04 -20.78 37.29
C LYS A 10 -26.10 -19.69 36.76
N GLN A 11 -26.69 -18.59 36.30
CA GLN A 11 -26.15 -17.22 36.44
C GLN A 11 -26.65 -16.70 37.81
N PRO A 12 -26.05 -15.71 38.51
CA PRO A 12 -25.46 -14.48 37.95
C PRO A 12 -24.22 -13.96 38.69
N THR A 13 -23.59 -12.91 38.18
CA THR A 13 -23.33 -11.64 38.91
C THR A 13 -22.47 -10.74 38.02
N ALA A 14 -23.15 -9.78 37.39
CA ALA A 14 -22.53 -8.63 36.77
C ALA A 14 -22.11 -7.66 37.88
N PHE A 15 -20.81 -7.38 38.01
CA PHE A 15 -20.34 -6.17 38.68
C PHE A 15 -20.08 -5.11 37.62
N TYR A 16 -21.12 -4.31 37.38
CA TYR A 16 -21.02 -3.00 36.77
C TYR A 16 -20.22 -2.09 37.70
N SER A 17 -19.15 -1.47 37.20
CA SER A 17 -18.53 -0.30 37.80
C SER A 17 -18.38 0.77 36.74
N PRO A 18 -19.25 1.80 36.71
CA PRO A 18 -18.96 3.02 35.98
C PRO A 18 -18.33 4.02 36.96
N LEU A 19 -17.02 4.23 36.87
CA LEU A 19 -16.44 5.44 37.46
C LEU A 19 -16.75 6.63 36.56
N ILE A 20 -17.82 7.30 36.94
CA ILE A 20 -18.22 8.63 36.54
C ILE A 20 -17.20 9.60 37.13
N PHE A 21 -16.33 10.20 36.31
CA PHE A 21 -15.70 11.47 36.63
C PHE A 21 -16.34 12.56 35.77
N LYS A 22 -17.15 13.39 36.44
CA LYS A 22 -17.72 14.63 35.92
C LYS A 22 -16.68 15.76 35.97
N ASN A 23 -16.73 16.58 34.92
CA ASN A 23 -16.42 18.02 34.85
C ASN A 23 -14.99 18.51 35.16
N SER A 24 -14.40 19.15 34.15
CA SER A 24 -14.27 20.61 34.19
C SER A 24 -14.14 21.19 32.78
N LEU A 25 -15.13 21.99 32.41
CA LEU A 25 -15.05 22.93 31.29
C LEU A 25 -14.11 24.07 31.71
N LEU A 26 -13.00 24.24 31.01
CA LEU A 26 -12.26 25.49 31.00
C LEU A 26 -12.12 25.93 29.54
N LYS A 27 -13.03 26.81 29.14
CA LYS A 27 -12.88 27.68 27.96
C LYS A 27 -12.25 28.97 28.46
N LEU A 28 -11.16 29.44 27.83
CA LEU A 28 -11.09 30.74 27.15
C LEU A 28 -9.65 31.02 26.66
N SER A 29 -9.56 31.43 25.38
CA SER A 29 -8.56 32.35 24.80
C SER A 29 -7.11 31.84 24.72
N LEU A 30 -6.39 31.91 23.61
CA LEU A 30 -6.22 33.07 22.74
C LEU A 30 -5.71 32.57 21.37
N GLY A 31 -6.23 33.17 20.31
CA GLY A 31 -5.90 32.80 18.93
C GLY A 31 -4.43 32.98 18.59
N VAL A 32 -3.87 32.00 17.91
CA VAL A 32 -2.72 32.17 17.02
C VAL A 32 -3.11 31.51 15.71
N THR A 33 -3.68 32.30 14.81
CA THR A 33 -3.76 31.96 13.40
C THR A 33 -2.33 31.95 12.86
N CYS A 34 -1.70 30.77 12.85
CA CYS A 34 -0.44 30.58 12.15
C CYS A 34 -0.75 30.61 10.65
N VAL A 35 -0.55 31.79 10.05
CA VAL A 35 -0.69 32.01 8.62
C VAL A 35 0.26 31.06 7.90
N LEU A 36 -0.31 30.25 7.00
CA LEU A 36 0.42 29.45 6.04
C LEU A 36 1.27 30.35 5.15
N SER A 37 2.55 30.51 5.49
CA SER A 37 3.56 30.94 4.55
C SER A 37 4.25 29.69 4.00
N LEU A 38 3.75 29.19 2.87
CA LEU A 38 4.56 28.39 1.95
C LEU A 38 5.69 29.29 1.44
N SER A 39 6.81 29.30 2.17
CA SER A 39 8.05 29.85 1.63
C SER A 39 8.64 28.77 0.72
N ALA A 40 8.46 28.97 -0.58
CA ALA A 40 9.24 28.30 -1.61
C ALA A 40 10.74 28.50 -1.36
N CYS A 41 11.53 27.55 -1.86
CA CYS A 41 12.98 27.49 -1.80
C CYS A 41 13.67 28.85 -1.95
N GLN A 42 14.55 29.18 -1.02
CA GLN A 42 15.65 30.09 -1.31
C GLN A 42 16.98 29.33 -1.17
N PRO A 43 17.83 29.31 -2.22
CA PRO A 43 19.21 28.87 -2.10
C PRO A 43 20.01 29.90 -1.28
N SER A 44 20.94 29.38 -0.47
CA SER A 44 21.95 30.13 0.27
C SER A 44 22.80 31.02 -0.66
N PRO A 45 23.16 32.25 -0.27
CA PRO A 45 24.06 33.08 -1.07
C PRO A 45 25.50 32.63 -0.84
N THR A 46 26.14 32.12 -1.89
CA THR A 46 27.58 32.25 -2.06
C THR A 46 27.80 33.18 -3.23
N ASP A 47 28.30 34.38 -2.92
CA ASP A 47 28.98 35.24 -3.87
C ASP A 47 30.12 34.45 -4.53
N ASP A 48 30.04 34.24 -5.83
CA ASP A 48 31.06 34.75 -6.74
C ASP A 48 30.47 34.91 -8.14
N THR A 49 30.76 36.06 -8.71
CA THR A 49 30.14 36.63 -9.90
C THR A 49 30.64 35.92 -11.15
N ALA A 50 29.74 35.28 -11.91
CA ALA A 50 29.95 35.05 -13.34
C ALA A 50 28.63 35.26 -14.10
N ASN A 51 28.56 36.46 -14.64
CA ASN A 51 27.55 37.01 -15.50
C ASN A 51 27.41 36.18 -16.79
N ASN A 52 26.22 35.63 -17.07
CA ASN A 52 25.65 35.56 -18.41
C ASN A 52 24.17 35.17 -18.31
N ASN A 53 23.32 36.12 -18.69
CA ASN A 53 21.92 35.86 -18.98
C ASN A 53 21.85 35.05 -20.27
N ASP A 54 21.23 33.88 -20.24
CA ASP A 54 20.31 33.46 -21.30
C ASP A 54 19.34 32.41 -20.78
N ASN A 55 18.07 32.76 -20.86
CA ASN A 55 16.94 31.91 -20.56
C ASN A 55 16.91 30.72 -21.52
N LYS A 56 17.11 29.50 -21.03
CA LYS A 56 16.46 28.33 -21.64
C LYS A 56 16.26 27.23 -20.62
N ALA A 57 15.00 27.02 -20.26
CA ALA A 57 14.51 25.75 -19.75
C ALA A 57 14.99 24.63 -20.69
N GLN A 58 16.03 23.91 -20.25
CA GLN A 58 16.48 22.65 -20.82
C GLN A 58 15.96 21.54 -19.92
N ASP A 59 14.66 21.32 -19.95
CA ASP A 59 14.11 19.99 -19.69
C ASP A 59 12.89 19.76 -20.58
N SER A 60 13.19 19.66 -21.87
CA SER A 60 12.28 19.19 -22.92
C SER A 60 12.96 18.07 -23.73
N SER A 61 13.97 17.41 -23.14
CA SER A 61 14.76 16.36 -23.77
C SER A 61 14.11 14.97 -23.70
N TYR A 62 12.89 14.87 -23.15
CA TYR A 62 12.12 13.63 -23.12
C TYR A 62 10.82 13.70 -23.93
N LEU A 63 10.80 14.47 -25.01
CA LEU A 63 9.91 14.21 -26.14
C LEU A 63 10.78 14.20 -27.38
N GLN A 64 11.43 13.07 -27.64
CA GLN A 64 12.02 12.85 -28.95
C GLN A 64 10.87 12.83 -29.95
N ASN A 65 10.69 13.92 -30.69
CA ASN A 65 9.96 13.88 -31.94
C ASN A 65 10.56 12.73 -32.75
N ILE A 66 9.81 11.64 -32.88
CA ILE A 66 10.24 10.46 -33.63
C ILE A 66 10.51 10.96 -35.05
N THR A 67 11.75 10.85 -35.52
CA THR A 67 12.05 11.20 -36.91
C THR A 67 11.21 10.29 -37.82
N PRO A 68 10.78 10.76 -39.01
CA PRO A 68 9.98 9.95 -39.93
C PRO A 68 10.63 8.60 -40.26
N GLU A 69 11.96 8.57 -40.36
CA GLU A 69 12.76 7.36 -40.56
C GLU A 69 12.68 6.39 -39.37
N ARG A 70 12.69 6.90 -38.14
CA ARG A 70 12.50 6.09 -36.92
C ARG A 70 11.08 5.56 -36.83
N ALA A 71 10.08 6.35 -37.21
CA ALA A 71 8.68 5.92 -37.24
C ALA A 71 8.49 4.76 -38.23
N GLN A 72 9.04 4.88 -39.44
CA GLN A 72 9.01 3.81 -40.46
C GLN A 72 9.69 2.52 -39.96
N THR A 73 10.82 2.65 -39.28
CA THR A 73 11.51 1.49 -38.69
C THR A 73 10.64 0.84 -37.62
N ILE A 74 9.99 1.62 -36.75
CA ILE A 74 9.09 1.10 -35.72
C ILE A 74 7.89 0.39 -36.35
N GLU A 75 7.25 1.00 -37.35
CA GLU A 75 6.09 0.41 -38.04
C GLU A 75 6.46 -0.88 -38.78
N ALA A 76 7.62 -0.91 -39.44
CA ALA A 76 8.13 -2.11 -40.09
C ALA A 76 8.42 -3.25 -39.11
N LEU A 77 8.94 -2.95 -37.92
CA LEU A 77 9.20 -3.94 -36.88
C LEU A 77 7.92 -4.42 -36.18
N ALA A 78 6.97 -3.51 -35.96
CA ALA A 78 5.72 -3.81 -35.28
C ALA A 78 4.68 -4.48 -36.19
N GLY A 79 4.80 -4.32 -37.52
CA GLY A 79 3.85 -4.85 -38.49
C GLY A 79 2.50 -4.12 -38.50
N VAL A 80 2.39 -2.99 -37.80
CA VAL A 80 1.18 -2.17 -37.66
C VAL A 80 1.57 -0.67 -37.64
N PRO A 81 0.68 0.23 -38.09
CA PRO A 81 0.96 1.67 -38.09
C PRO A 81 1.05 2.22 -36.66
N MET A 82 1.82 3.30 -36.46
CA MET A 82 2.03 3.93 -35.15
C MET A 82 0.72 4.33 -34.46
N GLN A 83 -0.30 4.74 -35.22
CA GLN A 83 -1.62 5.10 -34.69
C GLN A 83 -2.34 3.91 -34.04
N GLN A 84 -2.04 2.68 -34.48
CA GLN A 84 -2.57 1.46 -33.88
C GLN A 84 -1.75 1.03 -32.65
N LEU A 85 -0.44 1.32 -32.61
CA LEU A 85 0.39 1.09 -31.41
C LEU A 85 0.02 2.02 -30.26
N ALA A 86 -0.45 3.22 -30.58
CA ALA A 86 -0.85 4.24 -29.61
C ALA A 86 -2.36 4.25 -29.33
N SER A 87 -3.14 3.30 -29.86
CA SER A 87 -4.57 3.25 -29.61
C SER A 87 -4.86 2.74 -28.20
N PHE A 88 -5.68 3.49 -27.45
CA PHE A 88 -6.12 3.12 -26.12
C PHE A 88 -7.03 1.88 -26.13
N ASP A 89 -6.67 0.86 -25.36
CA ASP A 89 -7.58 -0.23 -25.00
C ASP A 89 -8.39 0.17 -23.75
N ALA A 90 -9.71 -0.04 -23.76
CA ALA A 90 -10.57 0.21 -22.60
C ALA A 90 -10.11 -0.56 -21.33
N GLN A 91 -9.42 -1.68 -21.49
CA GLN A 91 -8.82 -2.45 -20.40
C GLN A 91 -7.69 -1.68 -19.68
N GLU A 92 -7.05 -0.70 -20.32
CA GLU A 92 -5.99 0.12 -19.71
C GLU A 92 -6.51 0.98 -18.54
N ILE A 93 -7.83 1.24 -18.46
CA ILE A 93 -8.46 1.87 -17.28
C ILE A 93 -8.20 1.03 -16.02
N LYS A 94 -8.18 -0.30 -16.17
CA LYS A 94 -7.91 -1.24 -15.10
C LYS A 94 -6.43 -1.60 -15.10
N GLN A 95 -5.61 -0.81 -14.41
CA GLN A 95 -4.16 -1.07 -14.28
C GLN A 95 -3.81 -2.47 -13.73
N GLY A 96 -4.72 -3.10 -12.97
CA GLY A 96 -4.62 -4.49 -12.50
C GLY A 96 -5.50 -5.49 -13.26
N GLY A 97 -6.12 -5.10 -14.37
CA GLY A 97 -7.14 -5.87 -15.06
C GLY A 97 -8.26 -6.32 -14.12
N ASP A 98 -8.73 -7.56 -14.29
CA ASP A 98 -9.77 -8.15 -13.45
C ASP A 98 -9.27 -8.64 -12.08
N THR A 99 -8.00 -8.42 -11.75
CA THR A 99 -7.45 -8.71 -10.41
C THR A 99 -7.64 -7.54 -9.43
N GLY A 100 -7.92 -6.34 -9.96
CA GLY A 100 -8.07 -5.12 -9.18
C GLY A 100 -9.29 -5.13 -8.26
N ILE A 101 -9.10 -4.67 -7.03
CA ILE A 101 -10.17 -4.50 -6.03
C ILE A 101 -10.50 -3.03 -5.84
N SER A 102 -11.70 -2.72 -5.36
CA SER A 102 -12.14 -1.34 -5.07
C SER A 102 -11.53 -0.72 -3.81
N ILE A 103 -10.81 -1.52 -3.01
CA ILE A 103 -10.17 -1.07 -1.78
C ILE A 103 -8.88 -0.32 -2.13
N THR A 104 -8.86 0.97 -1.87
CA THR A 104 -7.73 1.88 -2.14
C THR A 104 -6.89 2.18 -0.90
N THR A 105 -7.25 1.62 0.26
CA THR A 105 -6.49 1.80 1.50
C THR A 105 -5.19 1.00 1.46
N SER A 106 -4.32 1.23 2.43
CA SER A 106 -3.07 0.48 2.63
C SER A 106 -3.26 -1.04 2.80
N GLU A 107 -4.49 -1.50 3.06
CA GLU A 107 -4.81 -2.94 3.23
C GLU A 107 -5.13 -3.63 1.90
N SER A 108 -5.02 -2.93 0.76
CA SER A 108 -5.45 -3.47 -0.53
C SER A 108 -4.70 -4.76 -0.89
N TYR A 109 -3.41 -4.84 -0.55
CA TYR A 109 -2.58 -6.03 -0.76
C TYR A 109 -2.89 -7.18 0.20
N SER A 110 -3.52 -6.89 1.34
CA SER A 110 -4.01 -7.89 2.30
C SER A 110 -5.34 -8.53 1.90
N LYS A 111 -5.87 -8.20 0.72
CA LYS A 111 -7.12 -8.75 0.20
C LYS A 111 -6.87 -9.63 -1.02
N PRO A 112 -7.65 -10.71 -1.18
CA PRO A 112 -7.56 -11.52 -2.38
C PRO A 112 -7.97 -10.71 -3.61
N SER A 113 -7.41 -11.04 -4.77
CA SER A 113 -7.84 -10.46 -6.05
C SER A 113 -9.34 -10.71 -6.29
N SER A 114 -9.99 -9.79 -6.98
CA SER A 114 -11.43 -9.88 -7.28
C SER A 114 -11.82 -11.14 -8.06
N ASN A 115 -10.93 -11.63 -8.91
CA ASN A 115 -11.14 -12.81 -9.75
C ASN A 115 -10.66 -14.14 -9.13
N ILE A 116 -10.24 -14.16 -7.87
CA ILE A 116 -9.84 -15.42 -7.23
C ILE A 116 -11.06 -16.35 -7.08
N THR A 117 -10.89 -17.63 -7.40
CA THR A 117 -11.94 -18.63 -7.18
C THR A 117 -12.20 -18.82 -5.69
N ALA A 118 -13.43 -19.16 -5.32
CA ALA A 118 -13.78 -19.42 -3.92
C ALA A 118 -12.89 -20.51 -3.28
N SER A 119 -12.55 -21.55 -4.04
CA SER A 119 -11.65 -22.64 -3.61
C SER A 119 -10.23 -22.17 -3.26
N ARG A 120 -9.74 -21.09 -3.87
CA ARG A 120 -8.38 -20.57 -3.66
C ARG A 120 -8.29 -19.47 -2.60
N LYS A 121 -9.43 -18.93 -2.14
CA LYS A 121 -9.45 -17.90 -1.07
C LYS A 121 -8.81 -18.41 0.23
N GLY A 122 -9.02 -19.68 0.56
CA GLY A 122 -8.39 -20.30 1.74
C GLY A 122 -6.86 -20.22 1.67
N SER A 123 -6.27 -20.62 0.54
CA SER A 123 -4.81 -20.54 0.33
C SER A 123 -4.28 -19.11 0.42
N PHE A 124 -5.02 -18.12 -0.09
CA PHE A 124 -4.66 -16.71 0.07
C PHE A 124 -4.54 -16.32 1.55
N PHE A 125 -5.56 -16.64 2.36
CA PHE A 125 -5.55 -16.29 3.79
C PHE A 125 -4.50 -17.06 4.59
N ILE A 126 -4.23 -18.32 4.25
CA ILE A 126 -3.15 -19.10 4.84
C ILE A 126 -1.79 -18.46 4.52
N GLY A 127 -1.57 -18.08 3.26
CA GLY A 127 -0.35 -17.36 2.84
C GLY A 127 -0.19 -16.02 3.56
N ASN A 128 -1.28 -15.25 3.68
CA ASN A 128 -1.28 -14.01 4.44
C ASN A 128 -0.95 -14.25 5.93
N ALA A 129 -1.48 -15.31 6.55
CA ALA A 129 -1.10 -15.67 7.92
C ALA A 129 0.41 -15.91 8.06
N PHE A 130 1.01 -16.68 7.15
CA PHE A 130 2.46 -16.90 7.13
C PHE A 130 3.26 -15.61 6.90
N PHE A 131 2.75 -14.70 6.08
CA PHE A 131 3.37 -13.41 5.76
C PHE A 131 3.48 -12.49 7.00
N ARG A 132 2.47 -12.56 7.87
CA ARG A 132 2.31 -11.68 9.04
C ARG A 132 2.92 -12.25 10.31
N GLN A 133 2.90 -13.57 10.46
CA GLN A 133 3.33 -14.23 11.68
C GLN A 133 4.85 -14.42 11.70
N PRO A 134 5.51 -14.18 12.85
CA PRO A 134 6.95 -14.35 12.96
C PRO A 134 7.36 -15.80 12.78
N TRP A 135 8.45 -16.01 12.04
CA TRP A 135 9.18 -17.26 11.94
C TRP A 135 10.05 -17.47 13.19
N VAL A 136 10.25 -18.72 13.59
CA VAL A 136 11.04 -19.07 14.77
C VAL A 136 12.22 -19.94 14.37
N VAL A 137 13.30 -19.93 15.16
CA VAL A 137 14.46 -20.78 14.89
C VAL A 137 14.05 -22.24 15.01
N ALA A 138 14.41 -23.05 14.01
CA ALA A 138 14.16 -24.48 14.02
C ALA A 138 14.99 -25.17 15.13
N PRO A 139 14.48 -26.24 15.76
CA PRO A 139 13.17 -26.85 15.53
C PRO A 139 12.05 -26.16 16.33
N ALA A 140 10.97 -25.77 15.66
CA ALA A 140 9.75 -25.28 16.29
C ALA A 140 8.85 -26.44 16.73
N SER A 141 7.88 -26.16 17.62
CA SER A 141 6.78 -27.09 17.91
C SER A 141 5.84 -27.30 16.71
N THR A 142 6.03 -26.55 15.63
CA THR A 142 5.26 -26.65 14.39
C THR A 142 6.20 -26.36 13.22
N ASP A 143 6.55 -27.38 12.45
CA ASP A 143 7.53 -27.33 11.36
C ASP A 143 7.24 -26.23 10.32
N SER A 144 5.97 -25.86 10.12
CA SER A 144 5.57 -24.76 9.23
C SER A 144 5.98 -23.36 9.72
N ARG A 145 6.60 -23.27 10.90
CA ARG A 145 7.11 -22.03 11.51
C ARG A 145 8.63 -22.02 11.64
N ASP A 146 9.30 -23.10 11.23
CA ASP A 146 10.75 -23.15 11.16
C ASP A 146 11.26 -22.02 10.25
N GLY A 147 12.31 -21.36 10.71
CA GLY A 147 12.82 -20.11 10.16
C GLY A 147 13.10 -20.15 8.65
N LEU A 148 12.98 -19.00 7.99
CA LEU A 148 13.37 -18.80 6.58
C LEU A 148 14.89 -18.96 6.32
N GLY A 149 15.69 -19.31 7.34
CA GLY A 149 17.13 -19.47 7.28
C GLY A 149 17.91 -18.26 7.82
N ALA A 150 19.23 -18.43 7.99
CA ALA A 150 20.11 -17.46 8.64
C ALA A 150 20.26 -16.11 7.89
N LEU A 151 19.73 -16.01 6.66
CA LEU A 151 19.84 -14.82 5.83
C LEU A 151 18.66 -13.84 5.99
N PHE A 152 17.59 -14.26 6.67
CA PHE A 152 16.49 -13.34 6.97
C PHE A 152 16.86 -12.45 8.15
N ASN A 153 16.91 -11.14 7.90
CA ASN A 153 17.25 -10.11 8.89
C ASN A 153 16.04 -9.65 9.72
N VAL A 154 14.83 -10.13 9.42
CA VAL A 154 13.59 -9.84 10.15
C VAL A 154 12.78 -11.11 10.35
N ALA A 155 12.00 -11.16 11.44
CA ALA A 155 11.23 -12.33 11.81
C ALA A 155 9.94 -12.53 10.99
N ALA A 156 9.45 -11.54 10.24
CA ALA A 156 8.25 -11.68 9.40
C ALA A 156 8.37 -10.83 8.13
N CYS A 157 7.72 -11.26 7.04
CA CYS A 157 7.68 -10.50 5.79
C CYS A 157 7.02 -9.13 6.02
N GLN A 158 5.95 -9.11 6.80
CA GLN A 158 5.21 -7.89 7.14
C GLN A 158 6.06 -6.87 7.91
N SER A 159 7.16 -7.27 8.56
CA SER A 159 8.06 -6.32 9.24
C SER A 159 8.68 -5.30 8.27
N CYS A 160 8.89 -5.69 7.02
CA CYS A 160 9.34 -4.77 5.96
C CYS A 160 8.19 -4.38 5.03
N HIS A 161 7.21 -5.26 4.84
CA HIS A 161 6.04 -5.08 3.97
C HIS A 161 4.76 -4.80 4.76
N ILE A 162 4.68 -3.62 5.35
CA ILE A 162 3.54 -3.22 6.18
C ILE A 162 2.22 -3.38 5.40
N LYS A 163 1.28 -4.12 5.98
CA LYS A 163 -0.03 -4.42 5.37
C LYS A 163 0.08 -5.06 3.98
N ASP A 164 1.11 -5.88 3.82
CA ASP A 164 1.42 -6.65 2.62
C ASP A 164 1.75 -5.76 1.40
N GLY A 165 2.02 -4.47 1.64
CA GLY A 165 2.30 -3.48 0.62
C GLY A 165 3.76 -3.42 0.19
N ARG A 166 4.11 -2.32 -0.50
CA ARG A 166 5.47 -2.06 -1.05
C ARG A 166 6.50 -1.62 0.01
N GLY A 167 6.22 -1.89 1.27
CA GLY A 167 7.07 -1.60 2.42
C GLY A 167 6.97 -0.18 2.96
N HIS A 168 8.01 0.28 3.65
CA HIS A 168 8.11 1.65 4.17
C HIS A 168 8.28 2.62 2.99
N ALA A 169 7.17 3.04 2.39
CA ALA A 169 7.11 4.13 1.41
C ALA A 169 7.06 5.49 2.12
#